data_AF-A0A8J7DHH2-F1
#
_entry.id   AF-A0A8J7DHH2-F1
#
_cell.length_a   1.000
_cell.length_b   1.000
_cell.length_c   1.000
_cell.angle_alpha   90.00
_cell.angle_beta   90.00
_cell.angle_gamma   90.00
#
_symmetry.space_group_name_H-M   'P 1'
#
loop_
_entity.id
_entity.type
_entity.pdbx_description
1 polymer ?
#
loop_
_entity_poly.entity_id
_entity_poly.type
_entity_poly.pdbx_seq_one_letter_code
_entity_poly.pdbx_strand_id
1 'polypeptide(L)' 'MNKPNFEAMTLQELQQYILSHRDDEDAVHEAVLRIQQNGTTVSSQEFIEIVRQRTNNPSLQ' A
#
# COMPACT_ATOMS: atom_id res chain seq x y z
N MET A 1 -17.94 2.01 20.41
CA MET A 1 -16.68 1.62 19.76
C MET A 1 -16.26 2.78 18.88
N ASN A 2 -15.20 3.52 19.27
CA ASN A 2 -14.65 4.60 18.46
C ASN A 2 -13.74 3.97 17.40
N LYS A 3 -14.25 3.74 16.18
CA LYS A 3 -13.37 3.44 15.06
C LYS A 3 -12.50 4.68 14.80
N PRO A 4 -11.19 4.54 14.53
CA PRO A 4 -10.35 5.65 14.13
C PRO A 4 -10.82 6.24 12.78
N ASN A 5 -10.57 7.53 12.55
CA ASN A 5 -10.79 8.13 11.24
C ASN A 5 -9.65 7.70 10.29
N PHE A 6 -9.86 6.62 9.54
CA PHE A 6 -8.89 6.08 8.58
C PHE A 6 -8.53 7.08 7.48
N GLU A 7 -9.49 7.93 7.07
CA GLU A 7 -9.27 9.05 6.15
C GLU A 7 -8.29 10.11 6.68
N ALA A 8 -8.21 10.31 7.99
CA ALA A 8 -7.32 11.27 8.62
C ALA A 8 -5.93 10.69 8.93
N MET A 9 -5.79 9.36 8.97
CA MET A 9 -4.52 8.68 9.18
C MET A 9 -3.65 8.70 7.92
N THR A 10 -2.33 8.67 8.07
CA THR A 10 -1.43 8.44 6.93
C THR A 10 -1.47 6.98 6.47
N LEU A 11 -1.00 6.69 5.25
CA LEU A 11 -0.96 5.31 4.73
C LEU A 11 -0.14 4.36 5.63
N GLN A 12 0.95 4.87 6.23
CA GLN A 12 1.77 4.10 7.17
C GLN A 12 1.03 3.77 8.46
N GLU A 13 0.32 4.74 9.04
CA GLU A 13 -0.48 4.53 10.26
C GLU A 13 -1.62 3.55 10.01
N LEU A 14 -2.27 3.66 8.85
CA LEU A 14 -3.32 2.74 8.43
C LEU A 14 -2.79 1.31 8.27
N GLN A 15 -1.61 1.13 7.66
CA GLN A 15 -0.96 -0.18 7.56
C GLN A 15 -0.61 -0.77 8.94
N GLN A 16 -0.02 0.03 9.83
CA GLN A 16 0.28 -0.40 11.21
C GLN A 16 -0.99 -0.78 11.99
N TYR A 17 -2.07 -0.04 11.78
CA TYR A 17 -3.36 -0.33 12.39
C TYR A 17 -3.92 -1.67 11.89
N ILE A 18 -3.97 -1.89 10.57
CA ILE A 18 -4.44 -3.15 9.96
C ILE A 18 -3.60 -4.34 10.43
N LEU A 19 -2.29 -4.17 10.58
CA LEU A 19 -1.41 -5.23 11.10
C LEU A 19 -1.80 -5.66 12.51
N SER A 20 -2.29 -4.74 13.32
CA SER A 20 -2.75 -4.97 14.70
C SER A 20 -4.24 -5.35 14.78
N HIS A 21 -5.03 -5.00 13.77
CA HIS A 21 -6.48 -5.18 13.67
C HIS A 21 -6.85 -5.78 12.32
N ARG A 22 -6.38 -7.01 12.05
CA ARG A 22 -6.57 -7.68 10.75
C ARG A 22 -8.02 -8.01 10.42
N ASP A 23 -8.87 -8.11 11.44
CA ASP A 23 -10.31 -8.34 11.30
C ASP A 23 -11.11 -7.05 11.04
N ASP A 24 -10.46 -5.88 11.03
CA ASP A 24 -11.12 -4.61 10.75
C ASP A 24 -11.21 -4.37 9.23
N GLU A 25 -12.32 -4.85 8.65
CA GLU A 25 -12.60 -4.76 7.21
C GLU A 25 -12.64 -3.32 6.69
N ASP A 26 -13.06 -2.35 7.51
CA ASP A 26 -13.08 -0.92 7.14
C ASP A 26 -11.66 -0.38 6.95
N ALA A 27 -10.75 -0.72 7.88
CA ALA A 27 -9.34 -0.31 7.77
C ALA A 27 -8.69 -0.90 6.52
N VAL A 28 -8.94 -2.19 6.25
CA VAL A 28 -8.45 -2.88 5.04
C VAL A 28 -9.00 -2.25 3.77
N HIS A 29 -10.30 -1.96 3.73
CA HIS A 29 -10.95 -1.35 2.58
C HIS A 29 -10.35 0.03 2.25
N GLU A 30 -10.15 0.89 3.27
CA GLU A 30 -9.54 2.20 3.09
C GLU A 30 -8.09 2.10 2.56
N ALA A 31 -7.31 1.15 3.07
CA ALA A 31 -5.94 0.95 2.61
C ALA A 31 -5.89 0.49 1.15
N VAL A 32 -6.76 -0.45 0.77
CA VAL A 32 -6.88 -0.92 -0.60
C VAL A 32 -7.34 0.21 -1.53
N LEU A 33 -8.27 1.06 -1.09
CA LEU A 33 -8.76 2.20 -1.87
C LEU A 33 -7.62 3.21 -2.11
N ARG A 34 -6.83 3.52 -1.09
CA ARG A 34 -5.67 4.43 -1.21
C ARG A 34 -4.53 3.84 -2.03
N ILE A 35 -4.29 2.53 -1.94
CA ILE A 35 -3.34 1.83 -2.79
C ILE A 35 -3.85 1.80 -4.24
N GLN A 36 -5.14 1.71 -4.50
CA GLN A 36 -5.66 1.83 -5.86
C GLN A 36 -5.59 3.27 -6.39
N GLN A 37 -5.80 4.27 -5.54
CA GLN A 37 -5.72 5.68 -5.93
C GLN A 37 -4.28 6.17 -6.13
N ASN A 38 -3.34 5.71 -5.31
CA ASN A 38 -1.90 6.07 -5.41
C ASN A 38 -1.08 5.05 -6.19
N GLY A 39 -1.55 3.82 -6.30
CA GLY A 39 -0.89 2.76 -7.03
C GLY A 39 -1.06 3.02 -8.50
N THR A 40 0.05 3.27 -9.19
CA THR A 40 0.11 3.12 -10.63
C THR A 40 -0.38 1.71 -10.94
N THR A 41 -1.52 1.60 -11.62
CA THR A 41 -2.07 0.33 -12.08
C THR A 41 -1.17 -0.16 -13.20
N VAL A 42 -0.01 -0.67 -12.82
CA VAL A 42 0.96 -1.23 -13.75
C VAL A 42 0.48 -2.62 -14.12
N SER A 43 0.45 -2.91 -15.42
CA SER A 43 0.21 -4.27 -15.89
C SER A 43 1.21 -5.23 -15.25
N SER A 44 0.85 -6.51 -15.12
CA SER A 44 1.79 -7.54 -14.66
C SER A 44 3.09 -7.53 -15.47
N GLN A 45 3.05 -7.11 -16.74
CA GLN A 45 4.23 -6.93 -17.59
C GLN A 45 5.08 -5.72 -17.17
N GLU A 46 4.47 -4.57 -16.89
CA GLU A 46 5.19 -3.39 -16.36
C GLU A 46 5.78 -3.65 -14.98
N PHE A 47 5.08 -4.39 -14.12
CA PHE A 47 5.62 -4.81 -12.82
C PHE A 47 6.89 -5.64 -12.97
N ILE A 48 6.90 -6.61 -13.91
CA ILE A 48 8.09 -7.42 -14.22
C ILE A 48 9.23 -6.53 -14.72
N GLU A 49 8.95 -5.55 -15.58
CA GLU A 49 9.95 -4.61 -16.10
C GLU A 49 10.54 -3.71 -15.00
N ILE A 50 9.70 -3.18 -14.08
CA ILE A 50 10.14 -2.35 -12.94
C ILE A 50 11.03 -3.15 -11.98
N VAL A 51 10.65 -4.39 -11.67
CA VAL A 51 11.47 -5.28 -10.85
C VAL A 51 12.79 -5.58 -11.54
N ARG A 52 12.77 -5.88 -12.85
CA ARG A 52 13.99 -6.10 -13.65
C ARG A 52 14.91 -4.88 -13.64
N GLN A 53 14.35 -3.68 -13.82
CA GLN A 53 15.09 -2.41 -13.81
C GLN A 53 15.78 -2.18 -12.46
N ARG A 54 15.10 -2.47 -11.35
CA ARG A 54 15.69 -2.34 -10.00
C ARG A 54 16.74 -3.41 -9.71
N THR A 55 16.57 -4.63 -10.20
CA THR A 55 17.55 -5.71 -10.02
C THR A 55 18.77 -5.55 -10.94
N ASN A 56 18.62 -4.93 -12.12
CA ASN A 56 19.73 -4.69 -13.06
C ASN A 56 20.44 -3.33 -12.87
N ASN A 57 20.01 -2.47 -11.95
CA ASN A 57 20.74 -1.27 -11.55
C ASN A 57 21.32 -1.43 -10.12
N PRO A 58 22.47 -2.10 -9.94
CA PRO A 58 23.22 -2.10 -8.68
C PRO A 58 24.01 -0.80 -8.47
N SER A 59 23.47 0.36 -8.88
CA SER A 59 24.15 1.65 -8.79
C SER A 59 23.40 2.61 -7.88
N LEU A 60 23.45 2.33 -6.58
CA LEU A 60 23.48 3.35 -5.54
C LEU A 60 24.55 2.89 -4.54
N GLN A 61 25.78 3.30 -4.82
CA GLN A 61 26.77 3.60 -3.79
C GLN A 61 26.25 4.72 -2.89
#